data_AF-A0A6P0Y409-F1
#
_entry.id   AF-A0A6P0Y409-F1
#
_cell.length_a   1.000
_cell.length_b   1.000
_cell.length_c   1.000
_cell.angle_alpha   90.00
_cell.angle_beta   90.00
_cell.angle_gamma   90.00
#
_symmetry.space_group_name_H-M   'P 1'
#
loop_
_entity.id
_entity.type
_entity.pdbx_description
1 polymer ?
#
loop_
_entity_poly.entity_id
_entity_poly.type
_entity_poly.pdbx_seq_one_letter_code
_entity_poly.pdbx_strand_id
1 'polypeptide(L)'
;MTQNPQSNLTPPVVSEPGKIQDHFDLFQTDPYQDTFEFKRQFEGAHSPEEVARIAEWTKTWDYREKNFEREALTVNPAKACQPLGSLFVAAGFEGTLPYSHGSQGCVAYFRTHLTRNYKEPFQAVSSSMTEDAAVFGGMNNMVDGLANSYTLYNPKMIA
;
A
#
# COMPACT_ATOMS: atom_id res chain seq x y z
N MET A 1 39.74 2.86 19.19
CA MET A 1 39.40 1.94 20.29
C MET A 1 37.94 2.16 20.65
N THR A 2 37.02 1.60 19.86
CA THR A 2 35.59 1.58 20.20
C THR A 2 35.41 0.48 21.23
N GLN A 3 35.33 0.85 22.51
CA GLN A 3 34.87 -0.07 23.53
C GLN A 3 33.50 -0.56 23.07
N ASN A 4 33.39 -1.87 22.86
CA ASN A 4 32.12 -2.54 22.65
C ASN A 4 31.62 -2.87 24.06
N PRO A 5 30.80 -2.02 24.71
CA PRO A 5 30.11 -2.51 25.88
C PRO A 5 29.23 -3.63 25.35
N GLN A 6 29.40 -4.83 25.90
CA GLN A 6 28.46 -5.93 25.68
C GLN A 6 27.06 -5.33 25.70
N SER A 7 26.38 -5.34 24.54
CA SER A 7 25.04 -4.80 24.44
C SER A 7 24.19 -5.66 25.37
N ASN A 8 23.95 -5.17 26.58
CA ASN A 8 22.99 -5.70 27.53
C ASN A 8 21.59 -5.42 26.96
N LEU A 9 21.31 -5.95 25.77
CA LEU A 9 19.95 -6.07 25.28
C LEU A 9 19.30 -7.06 26.24
N THR A 10 18.55 -6.52 27.19
CA THR A 10 17.68 -7.30 28.05
C THR A 10 16.90 -8.24 27.14
N PRO A 11 16.95 -9.57 27.34
CA PRO A 11 16.23 -10.49 26.47
C PRO A 11 14.76 -10.08 26.45
N PRO A 12 14.09 -10.10 25.28
CA PRO A 12 12.70 -9.67 25.18
C PRO A 12 11.88 -10.44 26.21
N VAL A 13 11.11 -9.72 27.01
CA VAL A 13 10.20 -10.30 27.98
C VAL A 13 9.29 -11.26 27.21
N VAL A 14 9.39 -12.55 27.50
CA VAL A 14 8.51 -13.56 26.89
C VAL A 14 7.10 -13.20 27.31
N SER A 15 6.23 -12.85 26.35
CA SER A 15 4.83 -12.50 26.64
C SER A 15 4.22 -13.62 27.49
N GLU A 16 3.62 -13.27 28.64
CA GLU A 16 2.92 -14.24 29.47
C GLU A 16 1.90 -15.01 28.62
N PRO A 17 1.91 -16.36 28.62
CA PRO A 17 0.93 -17.14 27.88
C PRO A 17 -0.49 -16.71 28.24
N GLY A 18 -1.27 -16.23 27.26
CA GLY A 18 -2.63 -15.71 27.44
C GLY A 18 -2.76 -14.19 27.55
N LYS A 19 -1.65 -13.44 27.62
CA LYS A 19 -1.61 -11.97 27.52
C LYS A 19 -0.67 -11.54 26.39
N ILE A 20 -1.10 -11.83 25.16
CA ILE A 20 -0.33 -11.46 23.97
C ILE A 20 -0.37 -9.94 23.82
N GLN A 21 0.80 -9.31 23.85
CA GLN A 21 0.97 -7.90 23.50
C GLN A 21 1.03 -7.79 21.98
N ASP A 22 0.14 -6.99 21.38
CA ASP A 22 0.22 -6.71 19.95
C ASP A 22 1.26 -5.61 19.67
N HIS A 23 1.36 -5.19 18.42
CA HIS A 23 2.33 -4.19 17.97
C HIS A 23 2.17 -2.81 18.62
N PHE A 24 1.00 -2.45 19.16
CA PHE A 24 0.83 -1.19 19.88
C PHE A 24 1.53 -1.23 21.24
N ASP A 25 1.41 -2.35 21.95
CA ASP A 25 1.92 -2.50 23.33
C ASP A 25 3.35 -3.04 23.37
N LEU A 26 3.66 -4.05 22.54
CA LEU A 26 4.94 -4.75 22.54
C LEU A 26 6.13 -3.81 22.35
N PHE A 27 6.00 -2.89 21.40
CA PHE A 27 7.07 -1.97 21.03
C PHE A 27 7.26 -0.82 22.03
N GLN A 28 6.39 -0.67 23.02
CA GLN A 28 6.56 0.30 24.10
C GLN A 28 7.32 -0.26 25.31
N THR A 29 7.66 -1.56 25.28
CA THR A 29 8.43 -2.19 26.37
C THR A 29 9.90 -1.77 26.33
N ASP A 30 10.52 -1.69 27.50
CA ASP A 30 11.91 -1.25 27.66
C ASP A 30 12.90 -1.97 26.73
N PRO A 31 12.86 -3.31 26.56
CA PRO A 31 13.80 -4.00 25.66
C PRO A 31 13.71 -3.54 24.20
N TYR A 32 12.50 -3.21 23.72
CA TYR A 32 12.31 -2.71 22.36
C TYR A 32 12.67 -1.23 22.24
N GLN A 33 12.42 -0.42 23.27
CA GLN A 33 12.87 0.98 23.31
C GLN A 33 14.40 1.07 23.27
N ASP A 34 15.09 0.25 24.08
CA ASP A 34 16.56 0.14 24.07
C ASP A 34 17.08 -0.27 22.69
N THR A 35 16.39 -1.22 22.05
CA THR A 35 16.73 -1.68 20.69
C THR A 35 16.55 -0.56 19.66
N PHE A 36 15.48 0.23 19.75
CA PHE A 36 15.25 1.37 18.85
C PHE A 36 16.29 2.48 19.06
N GLU A 37 16.64 2.79 20.31
CA GLU A 37 17.68 3.76 20.62
C GLU A 37 19.04 3.30 20.10
N PHE A 38 19.39 2.03 20.32
CA PHE A 38 20.62 1.45 19.78
C PHE A 38 20.61 1.50 18.25
N LYS A 39 19.49 1.15 17.60
CA LYS A 39 19.38 1.20 16.14
C LYS A 39 19.56 2.61 15.59
N ARG A 40 19.07 3.63 16.30
CA ARG A 40 19.07 5.03 15.86
C ARG A 40 20.46 5.56 15.53
N GLN A 41 21.51 5.07 16.20
CA GLN A 41 22.89 5.45 15.91
C GLN A 41 23.35 5.07 14.49
N PHE A 42 22.67 4.12 13.83
CA PHE A 42 22.99 3.62 12.49
C PHE A 42 22.05 4.18 11.40
N GLU A 43 21.04 4.98 11.77
CA GLU A 43 20.01 5.45 10.83
C GLU A 43 20.39 6.72 10.07
N GLY A 44 21.40 7.47 10.55
CA GLY A 44 21.74 8.78 9.99
C GLY A 44 20.61 9.81 10.14
N ALA A 45 19.77 9.66 11.18
CA ALA A 45 18.64 10.54 11.43
C ALA A 45 19.07 11.96 11.85
N HIS A 46 18.28 12.97 11.48
CA HIS A 46 18.44 14.33 11.99
C HIS A 46 18.18 14.40 13.51
N SER A 47 18.74 15.43 14.17
CA SER A 47 18.54 15.63 15.60
C SER A 47 17.05 15.92 15.92
N PRO A 48 16.56 15.57 17.12
CA PRO A 48 15.19 15.87 17.52
C PRO A 48 14.81 17.35 17.38
N GLU A 49 15.75 18.25 17.66
CA GLU A 49 15.57 19.70 17.58
C GLU A 49 15.37 20.16 16.13
N GLU A 50 16.15 19.60 15.20
CA GLU A 50 16.01 19.91 13.78
C GLU A 50 14.69 19.39 13.21
N VAL A 51 14.28 18.17 13.60
CA VAL A 51 12.96 17.62 13.23
C VAL A 51 11.84 18.51 13.77
N ALA A 52 11.92 18.94 15.03
CA ALA A 52 10.94 19.84 15.64
C ALA A 52 10.90 21.20 14.92
N ARG A 53 12.07 21.77 14.58
CA ARG A 53 12.17 23.04 13.86
C ARG A 53 11.49 22.96 12.49
N ILE A 54 11.77 21.92 11.71
CA ILE A 54 11.14 21.72 10.39
C ILE A 54 9.64 21.47 10.54
N ALA A 55 9.22 20.67 11.54
CA ALA A 55 7.81 20.40 11.79
C ALA A 55 7.01 21.66 12.13
N GLU A 56 7.60 22.62 12.84
CA GLU A 56 6.96 23.93 13.06
C GLU A 56 6.97 24.78 11.79
N TRP A 57 8.06 24.78 11.01
CA TRP A 57 8.11 25.51 9.74
C TRP A 57 7.05 25.03 8.74
N THR A 58 6.78 23.73 8.63
CA THR A 58 5.76 23.19 7.70
C THR A 58 4.34 23.65 8.02
N LYS A 59 4.11 24.23 9.20
CA LYS A 59 2.82 24.80 9.63
C LYS A 59 2.70 26.31 9.37
N THR A 60 3.77 26.95 8.91
CA THR A 60 3.82 28.41 8.70
C THR A 60 3.19 28.86 7.38
N TRP A 61 2.92 30.17 7.27
CA TRP A 61 2.45 30.80 6.04
C TRP A 61 3.49 30.81 4.91
N ASP A 62 4.77 30.99 5.23
CA ASP A 62 5.86 30.88 4.25
C ASP A 62 5.88 29.49 3.60
N TYR A 63 5.77 28.42 4.39
CA TYR A 63 5.70 27.08 3.83
C TYR A 63 4.43 26.85 3.01
N ARG A 64 3.30 27.41 3.46
CA ARG A 64 2.05 27.34 2.71
C ARG A 64 2.22 27.93 1.30
N GLU A 65 2.80 29.11 1.16
CA GLU A 65 2.99 29.73 -0.17
C GLU A 65 3.79 28.80 -1.09
N LYS A 66 4.93 28.29 -0.62
CA LYS A 66 5.75 27.31 -1.36
C LYS A 66 4.98 26.03 -1.70
N ASN A 67 4.15 25.56 -0.79
CA ASN A 67 3.34 24.36 -0.97
C ASN A 67 2.28 24.55 -2.07
N PHE A 68 1.68 25.75 -2.16
CA PHE A 68 0.70 26.11 -3.18
C PHE A 68 1.33 26.48 -4.54
N GLU A 69 2.59 26.89 -4.55
CA GLU A 69 3.37 27.13 -5.78
C GLU A 69 3.81 25.84 -6.49
N ARG A 70 3.48 24.65 -5.97
CA ARG A 70 3.83 23.38 -6.63
C ARG A 70 3.07 23.22 -7.95
N GLU A 71 3.81 23.03 -9.03
CA GLU A 71 3.22 22.80 -10.37
C GLU A 71 3.22 21.32 -10.80
N ALA A 72 4.16 20.51 -10.31
CA ALA A 72 4.35 19.12 -10.76
C ALA A 72 4.13 18.07 -9.66
N LEU A 73 4.64 18.32 -8.46
CA LEU A 73 4.57 17.36 -7.36
C LEU A 73 3.18 17.32 -6.74
N THR A 74 2.55 16.16 -6.72
CA THR A 74 1.32 15.89 -5.97
C THR A 74 1.63 15.08 -4.70
N VAL A 75 1.06 15.47 -3.57
CA VAL A 75 1.23 14.79 -2.27
C VAL A 75 -0.15 14.55 -1.68
N ASN A 76 -0.40 13.32 -1.20
CA ASN A 76 -1.68 12.89 -0.61
C ASN A 76 -2.92 13.27 -1.45
N PRO A 77 -2.99 12.85 -2.73
CA PRO A 77 -4.12 13.18 -3.58
C PRO A 77 -5.42 12.57 -3.07
N ALA A 78 -6.49 13.36 -3.03
CA ALA A 78 -7.86 12.91 -2.72
C ALA A 78 -8.60 12.44 -3.98
N LYS A 79 -7.97 11.57 -4.78
CA LYS A 79 -8.56 10.97 -5.99
C LYS A 79 -7.93 9.60 -6.28
N ALA A 80 -8.67 8.77 -7.01
CA ALA A 80 -8.17 7.50 -7.57
C ALA A 80 -8.14 7.57 -9.11
N CYS A 81 -7.59 6.53 -9.76
CA CYS A 81 -7.59 6.42 -11.22
C CYS A 81 -8.89 5.79 -11.75
N GLN A 82 -9.16 6.00 -13.05
CA GLN A 82 -10.43 5.67 -13.70
C GLN A 82 -10.88 4.20 -13.54
N PRO A 83 -10.00 3.19 -13.65
CA PRO A 83 -10.45 1.80 -13.62
C PRO A 83 -11.06 1.35 -12.28
N LEU A 84 -10.76 2.04 -11.17
CA LEU A 84 -11.46 1.79 -9.90
C LEU A 84 -12.97 2.04 -10.06
N GLY A 85 -13.33 3.14 -10.74
CA GLY A 85 -14.73 3.49 -11.01
C GLY A 85 -15.38 2.57 -12.03
N SER A 86 -14.66 2.18 -13.09
CA SER A 86 -15.20 1.28 -14.12
C SER A 86 -15.53 -0.11 -13.55
N LEU A 87 -14.64 -0.67 -12.72
CA LEU A 87 -14.92 -1.96 -12.09
C LEU A 87 -16.06 -1.83 -11.07
N PHE A 88 -16.12 -0.73 -10.31
CA PHE A 88 -17.19 -0.49 -9.34
C PHE A 88 -18.57 -0.45 -10.01
N VAL A 89 -18.72 0.26 -11.13
CA VAL A 89 -19.99 0.32 -11.86
C VAL A 89 -20.32 -1.01 -12.55
N ALA A 90 -19.32 -1.71 -13.10
CA ALA A 90 -19.52 -3.03 -13.71
C ALA A 90 -20.08 -4.06 -12.72
N ALA A 91 -19.60 -4.04 -11.47
CA ALA A 91 -20.10 -4.93 -10.42
C ALA A 91 -21.58 -4.69 -10.05
N GLY A 92 -22.16 -3.55 -10.46
CA GLY A 92 -23.56 -3.22 -10.22
C GLY A 92 -24.56 -3.89 -11.19
N PHE A 93 -24.08 -4.58 -12.23
CA PHE A 93 -24.92 -5.25 -13.22
C PHE A 93 -25.04 -6.75 -12.92
N GLU A 94 -26.25 -7.31 -13.13
CA GLU A 94 -26.55 -8.70 -12.82
C GLU A 94 -25.61 -9.68 -13.56
N GLY A 95 -24.95 -10.56 -12.80
CA GLY A 95 -24.08 -11.60 -13.38
C GLY A 95 -22.90 -11.04 -14.16
N THR A 96 -22.46 -9.81 -13.87
CA THR A 96 -21.36 -9.16 -14.58
C THR A 96 -20.02 -9.42 -13.89
N LEU A 97 -19.01 -9.80 -14.66
CA LEU A 97 -17.64 -9.93 -14.19
C LEU A 97 -16.83 -8.70 -14.63
N PRO A 98 -16.39 -7.84 -13.69
CA PRO A 98 -15.48 -6.76 -13.99
C PRO A 98 -14.13 -7.29 -14.50
N TYR A 99 -13.70 -6.81 -15.66
CA TYR A 99 -12.51 -7.27 -16.38
C TYR A 99 -11.63 -6.07 -16.78
N SER A 100 -10.41 -6.01 -16.25
CA SER A 100 -9.44 -4.98 -16.63
C SER A 100 -8.43 -5.56 -17.61
N HIS A 101 -8.51 -5.15 -18.88
CA HIS A 101 -7.42 -5.43 -19.83
C HIS A 101 -6.18 -4.63 -19.45
N GLY A 102 -5.05 -5.30 -19.22
CA GLY A 102 -3.81 -4.66 -18.78
C GLY A 102 -3.05 -5.44 -17.71
N SER A 103 -2.26 -4.71 -16.92
CA SER A 103 -1.42 -5.28 -15.86
C SER A 103 -2.24 -5.70 -14.64
N GLN A 104 -2.04 -6.94 -14.19
CA GLN A 104 -2.78 -7.53 -13.07
C GLN A 104 -2.63 -6.81 -11.72
N GLY A 105 -1.53 -6.07 -11.52
CA GLY A 105 -1.32 -5.29 -10.30
C GLY A 105 -2.42 -4.25 -10.05
N CYS A 106 -2.98 -3.67 -11.12
CA CYS A 106 -4.09 -2.73 -11.01
C CYS A 106 -5.32 -3.38 -10.36
N VAL A 107 -5.72 -4.56 -10.84
CA VAL A 107 -6.88 -5.31 -10.32
C VAL A 107 -6.68 -5.71 -8.86
N ALA A 108 -5.48 -6.12 -8.47
CA ALA A 108 -5.17 -6.42 -7.07
C ALA A 108 -5.38 -5.20 -6.16
N TYR A 109 -4.92 -4.01 -6.59
CA TYR A 109 -5.15 -2.76 -5.86
C TYR A 109 -6.63 -2.39 -5.78
N PHE A 110 -7.37 -2.46 -6.89
CA PHE A 110 -8.79 -2.06 -6.92
C PHE A 110 -9.66 -2.97 -6.04
N ARG A 111 -9.47 -4.28 -6.15
CA ARG A 111 -10.15 -5.27 -5.29
C ARG A 111 -9.87 -4.98 -3.82
N THR A 112 -8.60 -4.81 -3.46
CA THR A 112 -8.20 -4.52 -2.08
C THR A 112 -8.77 -3.20 -1.58
N HIS A 113 -8.81 -2.17 -2.43
CA HIS A 113 -9.34 -0.85 -2.07
C HIS A 113 -10.83 -0.94 -1.73
N LEU A 114 -11.62 -1.60 -2.57
CA LEU A 114 -13.06 -1.78 -2.36
C LEU A 114 -13.36 -2.73 -1.20
N THR A 115 -12.66 -3.86 -1.09
CA THR A 115 -12.83 -4.78 0.04
C THR A 115 -12.45 -4.13 1.37
N ARG A 116 -11.42 -3.28 1.42
CA ARG A 116 -11.08 -2.55 2.67
C ARG A 116 -12.18 -1.56 3.07
N ASN A 117 -12.87 -0.96 2.12
CA ASN A 117 -13.95 -0.01 2.37
C ASN A 117 -15.25 -0.73 2.80
N TYR A 118 -15.70 -1.69 2.00
CA TYR A 118 -17.01 -2.34 2.19
C TYR A 118 -16.98 -3.59 3.07
N LYS A 119 -15.79 -4.13 3.36
CA LYS A 119 -15.59 -5.42 4.07
C LYS A 119 -16.20 -6.63 3.36
N GLU A 120 -16.44 -6.50 2.06
CA GLU A 120 -17.01 -7.53 1.20
C GLU A 120 -16.00 -7.99 0.13
N PRO A 121 -16.11 -9.23 -0.37
CA PRO A 121 -15.30 -9.67 -1.50
C PRO A 121 -15.64 -8.85 -2.74
N PHE A 122 -14.61 -8.33 -3.41
CA PHE A 122 -14.75 -7.69 -4.71
C PHE A 122 -14.12 -8.58 -5.80
N GLN A 123 -14.96 -9.11 -6.69
CA GLN A 123 -14.55 -9.98 -7.79
C GLN A 123 -14.23 -9.15 -9.03
N ALA A 124 -13.01 -9.28 -9.53
CA ALA A 124 -12.56 -8.68 -10.78
C ALA A 124 -11.36 -9.46 -11.30
N VAL A 125 -11.18 -9.48 -12.62
CA VAL A 125 -10.11 -10.23 -13.30
C VAL A 125 -9.27 -9.31 -14.18
N SER A 126 -8.09 -9.79 -14.57
CA SER A 126 -7.16 -9.10 -15.46
C SER A 126 -6.83 -9.96 -16.67
N SER A 127 -6.48 -9.33 -17.79
CA SER A 127 -5.85 -10.03 -18.91
C SER A 127 -4.36 -10.38 -18.66
N SER A 128 -3.77 -9.83 -17.59
CA SER A 128 -2.39 -10.06 -17.17
C SER A 128 -1.34 -9.79 -18.26
N MET A 129 -1.41 -8.61 -18.89
CA MET A 129 -0.38 -8.17 -19.82
C MET A 129 0.97 -8.01 -19.12
N THR A 130 1.99 -8.55 -19.77
CA THR A 130 3.41 -8.45 -19.40
C THR A 130 4.15 -7.52 -20.38
N GLU A 131 5.47 -7.39 -20.21
CA GLU A 131 6.29 -6.47 -21.00
C GLU A 131 6.34 -6.80 -22.50
N ASP A 132 6.22 -8.08 -22.87
CA ASP A 132 6.09 -8.55 -24.25
C ASP A 132 4.91 -7.91 -25.01
N ALA A 133 3.81 -7.62 -24.33
CA ALA A 133 2.66 -6.95 -24.93
C ALA A 133 2.96 -5.49 -25.35
N ALA A 134 4.06 -4.89 -24.87
CA ALA A 134 4.53 -3.60 -25.38
C ALA A 134 5.08 -3.70 -26.81
N VAL A 135 5.58 -4.87 -27.22
CA VAL A 135 6.09 -5.12 -28.58
C VAL A 135 5.00 -5.72 -29.46
N PHE A 136 4.25 -6.69 -28.95
CA PHE A 136 3.35 -7.52 -29.76
C PHE A 136 1.86 -7.19 -29.58
N GLY A 137 1.53 -6.27 -28.67
CA GLY A 137 0.16 -5.97 -28.28
C GLY A 137 -0.45 -7.04 -27.36
N GLY A 138 -1.59 -6.72 -26.75
CA GLY A 138 -2.28 -7.59 -25.77
C GLY A 138 -3.37 -8.50 -26.35
N MET A 139 -3.40 -8.74 -27.67
CA MET A 139 -4.52 -9.46 -28.30
C MET A 139 -4.69 -10.88 -27.75
N ASN A 140 -3.61 -11.65 -27.61
CA ASN A 140 -3.66 -13.00 -27.04
C ASN A 140 -4.13 -12.98 -25.59
N ASN A 141 -3.66 -12.01 -24.79
CA ASN A 141 -4.13 -11.81 -23.42
C ASN A 141 -5.64 -11.58 -23.35
N MET A 142 -6.22 -10.85 -24.32
CA MET A 142 -7.66 -10.63 -24.39
C MET A 142 -8.40 -11.92 -24.75
N VAL A 143 -7.97 -12.62 -25.81
CA VAL A 143 -8.61 -13.86 -26.28
C VAL A 143 -8.61 -14.91 -25.18
N ASP A 144 -7.45 -15.22 -24.62
CA ASP A 144 -7.30 -16.23 -23.59
C ASP A 144 -7.95 -15.77 -22.27
N GLY A 145 -7.79 -14.50 -21.91
CA GLY A 145 -8.36 -13.94 -20.69
C GLY A 145 -9.89 -13.98 -20.70
N LEU A 146 -10.55 -13.64 -21.82
CA LEU A 146 -12.00 -13.73 -21.96
C LEU A 146 -12.47 -15.18 -21.92
N ALA A 147 -11.81 -16.09 -22.64
CA ALA A 147 -12.16 -17.51 -22.66
C ALA A 147 -12.05 -18.15 -21.26
N ASN A 148 -10.95 -17.87 -20.55
CA ASN A 148 -10.71 -18.37 -19.19
C ASN A 148 -11.73 -17.78 -18.21
N SER A 149 -11.98 -16.47 -18.29
CA SER A 149 -12.93 -15.79 -17.39
C SER A 149 -14.36 -16.30 -17.57
N TYR A 150 -14.78 -16.48 -18.83
CA TYR A 150 -16.09 -17.03 -19.15
C TYR A 150 -16.25 -18.45 -18.61
N THR A 151 -15.26 -19.30 -18.86
CA THR A 151 -15.30 -20.73 -18.47
C THR A 151 -15.28 -20.92 -16.95
N LEU A 152 -14.47 -20.14 -16.23
CA LEU A 152 -14.28 -20.33 -14.78
C LEU A 152 -15.38 -19.69 -13.94
N TYR A 153 -15.87 -18.52 -14.33
CA TYR A 153 -16.79 -17.73 -13.52
C TYR A 153 -18.23 -17.72 -14.04
N ASN A 154 -18.46 -18.25 -15.26
CA ASN A 154 -19.77 -18.33 -15.92
C ASN A 154 -20.60 -17.02 -15.83
N PRO A 155 -20.02 -15.85 -16.18
CA PRO A 155 -20.72 -14.58 -16.11
C PRO A 155 -21.75 -14.42 -17.24
N LYS A 156 -22.81 -13.65 -16.99
CA LYS A 156 -23.76 -13.19 -18.02
C LYS A 156 -23.17 -12.09 -18.91
N MET A 157 -22.26 -11.28 -18.36
CA MET A 157 -21.57 -10.19 -19.05
C MET A 157 -20.13 -10.04 -18.52
N ILE A 158 -19.20 -9.69 -19.39
CA ILE A 158 -17.83 -9.27 -19.01
C ILE A 158 -17.70 -7.80 -19.41
N ALA A 159 -17.26 -6.94 -18.47
CA ALA A 159 -17.22 -5.49 -18.65
C ALA A 159 -15.93 -4.87 -18.13
#